data_AF-A0A8X6UCG7-F1
#
_entry.id   AF-A0A8X6UCG7-F1
#
_cell.length_a   1.000
_cell.length_b   1.000
_cell.length_c   1.000
_cell.angle_alpha   90.00
_cell.angle_beta   90.00
_cell.angle_gamma   90.00
#
_symmetry.space_group_name_H-M   'P 1'
#
loop_
_entity.id
_entity.type
_entity.pdbx_description
1 polymer ?
#
loop_
_entity_poly.entity_id
_entity_poly.type
_entity_poly.pdbx_seq_one_letter_code
_entity_poly.pdbx_strand_id
1 'polypeptide(L)' 'MPGYRFEDGEFDDFFELFINGETDFGDYFDIIVSWYRHINDPNVLFLSYEQLKKDTKSCILKIGKFLGSQYK' A
#
# COMPACT_ATOMS: atom_id res chain seq x y z
N MET A 1 2.81 -20.73 -7.60
CA MET A 1 4.05 -19.96 -7.87
C MET A 1 5.14 -20.61 -7.05
N PRO A 2 6.32 -20.94 -7.61
CA PRO A 2 7.42 -21.36 -6.77
C PRO A 2 7.72 -20.16 -5.87
N GLY A 3 7.28 -20.24 -4.60
CA GLY A 3 7.57 -19.21 -3.59
C GLY A 3 9.05 -18.94 -3.66
N TYR A 4 9.44 -17.67 -3.56
CA TYR A 4 10.68 -17.01 -3.99
C TYR A 4 12.03 -17.72 -3.72
N ARG A 5 12.06 -18.93 -3.14
CA ARG A 5 13.25 -19.72 -2.76
C ARG A 5 14.27 -18.81 -2.07
N PHE A 6 13.74 -17.83 -1.35
CA PHE A 6 14.44 -16.77 -0.67
C PHE A 6 14.73 -17.16 0.78
N GLU A 7 14.64 -18.46 1.09
CA GLU A 7 14.92 -18.98 2.42
C GLU A 7 16.36 -18.64 2.86
N ASP A 8 17.27 -18.49 1.89
CA ASP A 8 18.67 -18.11 2.08
C ASP A 8 19.05 -16.75 1.42
N GLY A 9 18.07 -15.95 0.98
CA GLY A 9 18.33 -14.68 0.28
C GLY A 9 18.64 -13.52 1.23
N GLU A 10 19.57 -12.64 0.85
CA GLU A 10 19.86 -11.42 1.62
C GLU A 10 18.92 -10.28 1.21
N PHE A 11 18.70 -9.31 2.11
CA PHE A 11 17.81 -8.17 1.84
C PHE A 11 18.14 -7.46 0.52
N ASP A 12 19.43 -7.32 0.20
CA ASP A 12 19.89 -6.65 -1.02
C ASP A 12 19.43 -7.40 -2.28
N ASP A 13 19.41 -8.74 -2.27
CA ASP A 13 18.89 -9.54 -3.37
C ASP A 13 17.40 -9.26 -3.60
N PHE A 14 16.62 -9.17 -2.51
CA PHE A 14 15.20 -8.82 -2.61
C PHE A 14 15.00 -7.37 -3.06
N PHE A 15 15.84 -6.45 -2.58
CA PHE A 15 15.76 -5.04 -2.95
C PHE A 15 15.96 -4.85 -4.46
N GLU A 16 16.92 -5.57 -5.06
CA GLU A 16 17.11 -5.58 -6.52
C GLU A 16 15.91 -6.15 -7.27
N LEU A 17 15.31 -7.25 -6.78
CA LEU A 17 14.08 -7.77 -7.38
C LEU A 17 12.92 -6.76 -7.29
N PHE A 18 12.79 -6.10 -6.13
CA PHE A 18 11.74 -5.12 -5.87
C PHE A 18 11.89 -3.87 -6.76
N ILE A 19 13.10 -3.31 -6.86
CA ILE A 19 13.32 -2.08 -7.64
C ILE A 19 13.19 -2.32 -9.15
N ASN A 20 13.42 -3.54 -9.61
CA ASN A 20 13.24 -3.94 -11.00
C ASN A 20 11.80 -4.43 -11.31
N GLY A 21 10.90 -4.45 -10.32
CA GLY A 21 9.51 -4.88 -10.48
C GLY A 21 9.36 -6.38 -10.75
N GLU A 22 10.34 -7.18 -10.35
CA GLU A 22 10.38 -8.64 -10.50
C GLU A 22 9.74 -9.36 -9.30
N THR A 23 9.07 -8.60 -8.42
CA THR A 23 8.29 -9.11 -7.29
C THR A 23 6.83 -9.38 -7.66
N ASP A 24 6.10 -9.99 -6.73
CA ASP A 24 4.68 -10.26 -6.90
C ASP A 24 3.93 -8.95 -7.18
N PHE A 25 2.98 -9.01 -8.11
CA PHE A 25 2.19 -7.88 -8.57
C PHE A 25 2.96 -6.80 -9.37
N GLY A 26 4.26 -7.00 -9.66
CA GLY A 26 5.05 -6.17 -10.56
C GLY A 26 5.71 -4.97 -9.86
N ASP A 27 5.96 -3.91 -10.63
CA ASP A 27 6.60 -2.68 -10.15
C ASP A 27 5.70 -1.92 -9.16
N TYR A 28 6.23 -1.72 -7.95
CA TYR A 28 5.54 -1.05 -6.86
C TYR A 28 5.18 0.42 -7.17
N PHE A 29 6.07 1.15 -7.84
CA PHE A 29 5.87 2.55 -8.18
C PHE A 29 4.82 2.71 -9.28
N ASP A 30 4.79 1.81 -10.27
CA ASP A 30 3.75 1.79 -11.28
C ASP A 30 2.36 1.60 -10.65
N ILE A 31 2.23 0.70 -9.67
CA ILE A 31 0.98 0.52 -8.91
C ILE A 31 0.61 1.82 -8.20
N ILE A 32 1.53 2.43 -7.44
CA ILE A 32 1.24 3.68 -6.71
C ILE A 32 0.84 4.81 -7.65
N VAL A 33 1.60 5.05 -8.70
CA VAL A 33 1.32 6.11 -9.69
C VAL A 33 0.00 5.86 -10.37
N SER A 34 -0.36 4.59 -10.61
CA SER A 34 -1.66 4.25 -11.19
C SER A 34 -2.82 4.66 -10.29
N TRP A 35 -2.74 4.35 -8.99
CA TRP A 35 -3.75 4.70 -7.99
C TRP A 35 -3.75 6.19 -7.62
N TYR A 36 -2.62 6.87 -7.73
CA TYR A 36 -2.54 8.30 -7.43
C TYR A 36 -3.47 9.14 -8.32
N ARG A 37 -3.73 8.68 -9.56
CA ARG A 37 -4.70 9.30 -10.46
C ARG A 37 -6.14 9.27 -9.91
N HIS A 38 -6.45 8.34 -9.03
CA HIS A 38 -7.76 8.12 -8.42
C HIS A 38 -7.89 8.75 -7.02
N ILE A 39 -6.90 9.54 -6.56
CA ILE A 39 -6.88 10.07 -5.18
C ILE A 39 -8.09 10.96 -4.86
N ASN A 40 -8.74 11.54 -5.88
CA ASN A 40 -9.92 12.39 -5.74
C ASN A 40 -11.23 11.66 -6.08
N ASP A 41 -11.18 10.36 -6.40
CA ASP A 41 -12.39 9.61 -6.72
C ASP A 41 -13.22 9.44 -5.44
N PRO A 42 -14.55 9.67 -5.50
CA PRO A 42 -15.40 9.69 -4.31
C PRO A 42 -15.47 8.35 -3.57
N ASN A 43 -15.16 7.25 -4.26
CA ASN A 43 -15.16 5.89 -3.73
C ASN A 43 -13.74 5.35 -3.49
N VAL A 44 -12.74 6.22 -3.38
CA VAL A 44 -11.36 5.85 -3.07
C VAL A 44 -10.89 6.63 -1.85
N LEU A 45 -10.38 5.93 -0.84
CA LEU A 45 -9.76 6.53 0.33
C LEU A 45 -8.26 6.25 0.32
N PHE A 46 -7.46 7.31 0.20
CA PHE A 46 -6.01 7.20 0.30
C PHE A 46 -5.54 7.41 1.74
N LEU A 47 -4.77 6.45 2.26
CA LEU A 47 -4.12 6.51 3.57
C LEU A 47 -2.70 5.95 3.43
N SER A 48 -1.74 6.54 4.14
CA SER A 48 -0.40 5.97 4.25
C SER A 48 -0.21 5.23 5.57
N TYR A 49 0.70 4.26 5.58
CA TYR A 49 1.04 3.51 6.79
C TYR A 49 1.61 4.43 7.88
N GLU A 50 2.41 5.44 7.50
CA GLU A 50 3.01 6.41 8.41
C GLU A 50 1.95 7.28 9.09
N GLN A 51 0.90 7.68 8.36
CA GLN A 51 -0.25 8.38 8.95
C GLN A 51 -0.94 7.51 9.99
N LEU A 52 -1.17 6.23 9.68
CA LEU A 52 -1.77 5.27 10.60
C LEU A 52 -0.92 5.06 11.86
N LYS A 53 0.41 4.95 11.69
CA LYS A 53 1.36 4.79 12.79
C LYS A 53 1.47 6.04 13.67
N LYS A 54 1.35 7.23 13.07
CA LYS A 54 1.42 8.52 13.78
C LYS A 54 0.15 8.84 14.56
N ASP A 55 -1.02 8.60 13.98
CA ASP A 55 -2.32 8.85 14.62
C ASP A 55 -3.37 7.85 14.14
N THR A 56 -3.37 6.70 14.81
CA THR A 56 -4.28 5.59 14.49
C THR A 56 -5.74 5.98 14.69
N LYS A 57 -6.05 6.75 15.74
CA LYS A 57 -7.43 7.14 16.07
C LYS A 57 -8.03 7.99 14.97
N SER A 58 -7.31 9.01 14.51
CA SER A 58 -7.79 9.86 13.41
C SER A 58 -7.95 9.09 12.10
N CYS A 59 -7.05 8.14 11.81
CA CYS A 59 -7.17 7.30 10.61
C CYS A 59 -8.40 6.38 10.67
N ILE A 60 -8.68 5.75 11.81
CA ILE A 60 -9.90 4.95 12.01
C ILE A 60 -11.16 5.79 11.81
N LEU A 61 -11.20 7.00 12.38
CA LEU A 61 -12.33 7.91 12.19
C LEU A 61 -12.50 8.36 10.72
N LYS A 62 -11.40 8.53 9.98
CA LYS A 62 -11.45 8.79 8.53
C LYS A 62 -12.05 7.60 7.77
N ILE A 63 -11.62 6.37 8.09
CA ILE A 63 -12.17 5.14 7.49
C ILE A 63 -13.67 5.02 7.79
N GLY A 64 -14.08 5.22 9.05
CA GLY A 64 -15.49 5.19 9.44
C GLY A 64 -16.33 6.19 8.63
N LYS A 65 -15.89 7.45 8.55
CA LYS A 65 -16.56 8.49 7.76
C LYS A 65 -16.66 8.15 6.27
N PHE A 66 -15.63 7.50 5.71
CA PHE A 66 -15.61 7.09 4.32
C PHE A 66 -16.59 5.94 4.03
N LEU A 67 -16.70 4.96 4.93
CA LEU A 67 -17.63 3.83 4.80
C LEU A 67 -19.10 4.24 5.05
N GLY A 68 -19.35 5.30 5.80
CA GLY A 68 -20.68 5.85 5.99
C GLY A 68 -20.82 6.72 7.24
N SER A 69 -21.75 7.67 7.20
CA SER A 69 -21.97 8.67 8.26
C SER A 69 -22.41 8.08 9.61
N GLN A 70 -22.84 6.81 9.64
CA GLN A 70 -23.24 6.08 10.84
C GLN A 70 -22.06 5.61 11.71
N TYR A 71 -20.82 5.65 11.20
CA TYR A 71 -19.61 5.24 11.93
C TYR A 71 -18.84 6.43 12.51
N LYS A 72 -19.55 7.48 12.94
CA LYS A 72 -18.99 8.69 13.57
C LYS A 72 -18.72 8.51 15.06
#